data_AF-A0A662FTS3-F1
#
_entry.id   AF-A0A662FTS3-F1
#
_cell.length_a   1.000
_cell.length_b   1.000
_cell.length_c   1.000
_cell.angle_alpha   90.00
_cell.angle_beta   90.00
_cell.angle_gamma   90.00
#
_symmetry.space_group_name_H-M   'P 1'
#
loop_
_entity.id
_entity.type
_entity.pdbx_description
1 polymer ?
#
loop_
_entity_poly.entity_id
_entity_poly.type
_entity_poly.pdbx_seq_one_letter_code
_entity_poly.pdbx_strand_id
1 'polypeptide(L)'
;MSSKGTANKDLIENFWREEIEFRRIRRESADWSFIEKQPPRIKAALEYYIETGDIRTSSKIAGLNLCVFRNILRQARIPVIT
;
A
#
# COMPACT_ATOMS: atom_id res chain seq x y z
N MET A 1 -28.10 20.76 -17.34
CA MET A 1 -27.05 19.76 -17.68
C MET A 1 -25.72 20.33 -17.16
N SER A 2 -24.93 19.73 -16.29
CA SER A 2 -25.08 18.68 -15.28
C SER A 2 -24.00 19.02 -14.24
N SER A 3 -24.28 19.89 -13.27
CA SER A 3 -23.29 20.31 -12.25
C SER A 3 -22.73 19.13 -11.44
N LYS A 4 -23.51 18.03 -11.36
CA LYS A 4 -23.11 16.76 -10.74
C LYS A 4 -22.06 16.00 -11.56
N GLY A 5 -21.99 16.20 -12.87
CA GLY A 5 -21.04 15.50 -13.75
C GLY A 5 -19.60 15.97 -13.57
N THR A 6 -19.40 17.28 -13.38
CA THR A 6 -18.07 17.87 -13.14
C THR A 6 -17.54 17.51 -11.75
N ALA A 7 -18.38 17.61 -10.71
CA ALA A 7 -17.99 17.28 -9.34
C ALA A 7 -17.54 15.81 -9.17
N ASN A 8 -18.18 14.86 -9.85
CA ASN A 8 -17.75 13.45 -9.82
C ASN A 8 -16.39 13.24 -10.52
N LYS A 9 -16.12 14.00 -11.59
CA LYS A 9 -14.85 13.91 -12.31
C LYS A 9 -13.70 14.41 -11.44
N ASP A 10 -13.89 15.55 -10.79
CA ASP A 10 -12.88 16.15 -9.90
C ASP A 10 -12.61 15.25 -8.68
N LEU A 11 -13.65 14.61 -8.12
CA LEU A 11 -13.51 13.62 -7.04
C LEU A 11 -12.64 12.43 -7.47
N ILE A 12 -12.90 11.87 -8.65
CA ILE A 12 -12.15 10.73 -9.18
C ILE A 12 -10.70 11.14 -9.43
N GLU A 13 -10.45 12.32 -10.01
CA GLU A 13 -9.09 12.81 -10.25
C GLU A 13 -8.32 13.01 -8.94
N ASN A 14 -8.95 13.61 -7.93
CA ASN A 14 -8.32 13.80 -6.62
C ASN A 14 -8.00 12.45 -5.95
N PHE A 15 -8.92 11.49 -6.01
CA PHE A 15 -8.67 10.14 -5.49
C PHE A 15 -7.45 9.51 -6.15
N TRP A 16 -7.32 9.59 -7.48
CA TRP A 16 -6.16 9.03 -8.17
C TRP A 16 -4.85 9.77 -7.84
N ARG A 17 -4.91 11.09 -7.61
CA ARG A 17 -3.73 11.86 -7.16
C ARG A 17 -3.26 11.42 -5.78
N GLU A 18 -4.18 11.23 -4.85
CA GLU A 18 -3.88 10.73 -3.49
C GLU A 18 -3.29 9.32 -3.54
N GLU A 19 -3.89 8.41 -4.31
CA GLU A 19 -3.39 7.04 -4.47
C GLU A 19 -1.96 6.99 -5.05
N ILE A 20 -1.65 7.86 -6.02
CA ILE A 20 -0.29 7.98 -6.58
C ILE A 20 0.69 8.46 -5.50
N GLU A 21 0.31 9.47 -4.72
CA GLU A 21 1.17 10.02 -3.67
C GLU A 21 1.36 9.02 -2.52
N PHE A 22 0.32 8.30 -2.10
CA PHE A 22 0.43 7.26 -1.09
C PHE A 22 1.32 6.11 -1.56
N ARG A 23 1.21 5.68 -2.82
CA ARG A 23 2.13 4.69 -3.41
C ARG A 23 3.57 5.20 -3.39
N ARG A 24 3.80 6.47 -3.75
CA ARG A 24 5.12 7.10 -3.73
C ARG A 24 5.71 7.11 -2.33
N ILE A 25 4.95 7.57 -1.34
CA ILE A 25 5.37 7.61 0.07
C ILE A 25 5.72 6.21 0.59
N ARG A 26 4.88 5.19 0.31
CA ARG A 26 5.17 3.80 0.71
C ARG A 26 6.47 3.30 0.09
N ARG A 27 6.69 3.57 -1.20
CA ARG A 27 7.88 3.13 -1.95
C ARG A 27 9.17 3.81 -1.47
N GLU A 28 9.12 5.11 -1.23
CA GLU A 28 10.27 5.91 -0.77
C GLU A 28 10.63 5.65 0.69
N SER A 29 9.64 5.36 1.54
CA SER A 29 9.86 5.09 2.97
C SER A 29 10.35 3.67 3.27
N ALA A 30 10.07 2.73 2.36
CA ALA A 30 10.34 1.31 2.56
C ALA A 30 11.84 1.02 2.73
N ASP A 31 12.17 0.21 3.73
CA ASP A 31 13.49 -0.40 3.88
C ASP A 31 13.62 -1.58 2.91
N TRP A 32 14.05 -1.28 1.67
CA TRP A 32 14.23 -2.28 0.63
C TRP A 32 15.25 -3.36 1.01
N SER A 33 16.29 -3.04 1.81
CA SER A 33 17.25 -4.04 2.27
C SER A 33 16.62 -5.06 3.21
N PHE A 34 15.71 -4.61 4.08
CA PHE A 34 14.92 -5.52 4.92
C PHE A 34 13.98 -6.38 4.08
N ILE A 35 13.27 -5.78 3.10
CA ILE A 35 12.31 -6.47 2.23
C ILE A 35 12.98 -7.56 1.39
N GLU A 36 14.14 -7.26 0.80
CA GLU A 36 14.89 -8.19 -0.05
C GLU A 36 15.37 -9.44 0.69
N LYS A 37 15.59 -9.33 2.01
CA LYS A 37 16.02 -10.44 2.86
C LYS A 37 14.87 -11.32 3.35
N GLN A 38 13.61 -10.92 3.11
CA GLN A 38 12.46 -11.70 3.56
C GLN A 38 12.26 -12.97 2.71
N PRO A 39 11.60 -14.01 3.27
CA PRO A 39 11.13 -15.14 2.49
C PRO A 39 10.30 -14.70 1.29
N PRO A 40 10.34 -15.39 0.13
CA PRO A 40 9.72 -14.95 -1.11
C PRO A 40 8.25 -14.54 -0.97
N ARG A 41 7.49 -15.28 -0.14
CA ARG A 41 6.06 -15.01 0.11
C ARG A 41 5.82 -13.72 0.90
N ILE A 42 6.68 -13.42 1.88
CA ILE A 42 6.60 -12.18 2.68
C ILE A 42 7.06 -11.00 1.81
N LYS A 43 8.16 -11.16 1.07
CA LYS A 43 8.64 -10.15 0.11
C LYS A 43 7.53 -9.74 -0.87
N ALA A 44 6.89 -10.71 -1.54
CA ALA A 44 5.80 -10.45 -2.47
C ALA A 44 4.60 -9.75 -1.82
N ALA A 45 4.27 -10.08 -0.57
CA ALA A 45 3.20 -9.42 0.17
C ALA A 45 3.51 -7.96 0.52
N LEU A 46 4.77 -7.65 0.85
CA LEU A 46 5.24 -6.30 1.14
C LEU A 46 5.27 -5.43 -0.12
N GLU A 47 5.81 -5.97 -1.23
CA GLU A 47 5.80 -5.30 -2.53
C GLU A 47 4.36 -5.01 -3.00
N TYR A 48 3.45 -5.99 -2.85
CA TYR A 48 2.04 -5.79 -3.15
C TYR A 48 1.41 -4.68 -2.29
N TYR A 49 1.75 -4.61 -0.99
CA TYR A 49 1.26 -3.55 -0.12
C TYR A 49 1.76 -2.17 -0.53
N ILE A 50 3.03 -2.07 -0.92
CA ILE A 50 3.64 -0.81 -1.41
C ILE A 50 2.87 -0.29 -2.63
N GLU A 51 2.55 -1.17 -3.59
CA GLU A 51 1.84 -0.77 -4.80
C GLU A 51 0.37 -0.42 -4.57
N THR A 52 -0.32 -1.17 -3.69
CA THR A 52 -1.80 -1.15 -3.64
C THR A 52 -2.38 -0.58 -2.36
N GLY A 53 -1.65 -0.58 -1.24
CA GLY A 53 -2.20 -0.24 0.07
C GLY A 53 -3.17 -1.26 0.66
N ASP A 54 -3.47 -2.36 -0.03
CA ASP A 54 -4.43 -3.35 0.47
C ASP A 54 -3.79 -4.30 1.48
N ILE A 55 -3.85 -3.89 2.75
CA ILE A 55 -3.29 -4.64 3.87
C ILE A 55 -3.94 -6.02 4.05
N ARG A 56 -5.22 -6.18 3.68
CA ARG A 56 -5.95 -7.44 3.89
C ARG A 56 -5.46 -8.47 2.88
N THR A 57 -5.40 -8.09 1.60
CA THR A 57 -4.88 -8.97 0.56
C THR A 57 -3.40 -9.27 0.77
N SER A 58 -2.59 -8.27 1.14
CA SER A 58 -1.19 -8.50 1.51
C SER A 58 -1.02 -9.50 2.66
N SER A 59 -1.80 -9.39 3.74
CA SER A 59 -1.72 -10.34 4.86
C SER A 59 -2.06 -11.77 4.44
N LYS A 60 -3.04 -11.94 3.54
CA LYS A 60 -3.42 -13.24 2.96
C LYS A 60 -2.31 -13.81 2.07
N ILE A 61 -1.71 -12.96 1.22
CA ILE A 61 -0.54 -13.34 0.42
C ILE A 61 0.59 -13.80 1.32
N ALA A 62 0.88 -13.08 2.41
CA ALA A 62 1.91 -13.46 3.38
C ALA A 62 1.58 -14.77 4.13
N GLY A 63 0.30 -15.17 4.19
CA GLY A 63 -0.15 -16.29 5.00
C GLY A 63 -0.12 -15.99 6.51
N LEU A 64 -0.25 -14.71 6.87
CA LEU A 64 -0.14 -14.24 8.25
C LEU A 64 -1.45 -13.57 8.69
N ASN A 65 -1.67 -13.52 10.00
CA ASN A 65 -2.73 -12.68 10.54
C ASN A 65 -2.38 -11.19 10.34
N LEU A 66 -3.41 -10.33 10.37
CA LEU A 66 -3.25 -8.90 10.11
C LEU A 66 -2.29 -8.21 11.10
N CYS A 67 -2.36 -8.57 12.39
CA CYS A 67 -1.51 -7.97 13.43
C CYS A 67 -0.03 -8.30 13.22
N VAL A 68 0.28 -9.54 12.87
CA VAL A 68 1.65 -10.00 12.58
C VAL A 68 2.16 -9.35 11.30
N PHE A 69 1.33 -9.29 10.24
CA PHE A 69 1.72 -8.60 9.01
C PHE A 69 1.99 -7.10 9.26
N ARG A 70 1.17 -6.44 10.07
CA ARG A 70 1.38 -5.03 10.46
C ARG A 70 2.70 -4.82 11.22
N ASN A 71 3.12 -5.78 12.05
CA ASN A 71 4.43 -5.73 12.68
C ASN A 71 5.57 -5.80 11.67
N ILE A 72 5.44 -6.61 10.61
CA ILE A 72 6.43 -6.67 9.52
C ILE A 72 6.47 -5.36 8.75
N LEU A 73 5.31 -4.74 8.44
CA LEU A 73 5.28 -3.40 7.81
C LEU A 73 6.07 -2.37 8.62
N ARG A 74 5.92 -2.39 9.95
CA ARG A 74 6.65 -1.50 10.86
C ARG A 74 8.16 -1.78 10.84
N GLN A 75 8.58 -3.05 10.78
CA GLN A 75 10.00 -3.42 10.65
C GLN A 75 10.57 -2.98 9.29
N ALA A 76 9.78 -3.11 8.22
CA ALA A 76 10.13 -2.67 6.87
C ALA A 76 10.01 -1.14 6.67
N ARG A 77 9.68 -0.37 7.73
CA ARG A 77 9.48 1.09 7.68
C ARG A 77 8.42 1.55 6.66
N ILE A 78 7.48 0.68 6.30
CA ILE A 78 6.41 1.03 5.37
C ILE A 78 5.26 1.68 6.15
N PRO A 79 4.91 2.95 5.88
CA PRO A 79 3.81 3.63 6.55
C PRO A 79 2.47 3.01 6.17
N VAL A 80 1.53 2.95 7.13
CA VAL A 80 0.16 2.47 6.88
C VAL A 80 -0.71 3.65 6.48
N ILE A 81 -0.73 3.92 5.19
CA ILE A 81 -1.54 4.95 4.53
C ILE A 81 -2.37 4.30 3.42
N THR A 82 -3.65 4.67 3.34
CA THR A 82 -4.67 4.13 2.44
C THR A 82 -5.69 5.23 2.17
#